data_AF-A0A9D6G9G9-F1
#
_entry.id   AF-A0A9D6G9G9-F1
#
_cell.length_a   1.000
_cell.length_b   1.000
_cell.length_c   1.000
_cell.angle_alpha   90.00
_cell.angle_beta   90.00
_cell.angle_gamma   90.00
#
_symmetry.space_group_name_H-M   'P 1'
#
loop_
_entity.id
_entity.type
_entity.pdbx_description
1 polymer ?
#
loop_
_entity_poly.entity_id
_entity_poly.type
_entity_poly.pdbx_seq_one_letter_code
_entity_poly.pdbx_strand_id
1 'polypeptide(L)' 'MGGNKYRLVAAIHFNTQKLFVRHVLTHKEYDQGDWNK' A
#
# COMPACT_ATOMS: atom_id res chain seq x y z
N MET A 1 6.74 3.14 -21.69
CA MET A 1 6.05 3.91 -20.64
C MET A 1 5.60 2.95 -19.56
N GLY A 2 6.27 2.90 -18.40
CA GLY A 2 6.01 1.84 -17.43
C GLY A 2 6.64 2.10 -16.08
N GLY A 3 6.08 3.05 -15.34
CA GLY A 3 6.48 3.32 -13.96
C GLY A 3 5.24 3.61 -13.13
N ASN A 4 4.68 2.55 -12.51
CA ASN A 4 3.64 2.54 -11.46
C ASN A 4 2.80 1.24 -11.50
N LYS A 5 3.46 0.08 -11.58
CA LYS A 5 2.74 -1.22 -11.62
C LYS A 5 2.23 -1.69 -10.25
N TYR A 6 2.75 -1.09 -9.19
CA TYR A 6 2.49 -1.49 -7.81
C TYR A 6 2.02 -0.31 -6.95
N ARG A 7 1.32 -0.65 -5.86
CA ARG A 7 0.82 0.22 -4.81
C ARG A 7 1.23 -0.36 -3.46
N LEU A 8 1.67 0.50 -2.55
CA LEU A 8 2.10 0.14 -1.20
C LEU A 8 1.10 0.72 -0.20
N VAL A 9 0.51 -0.12 0.64
CA VAL A 9 -0.33 0.31 1.77
C VAL A 9 0.48 0.14 3.05
N ALA A 10 0.71 1.22 3.77
CA ALA A 10 1.47 1.23 5.00
C ALA A 10 0.80 2.11 6.07
N ALA A 11 0.94 1.72 7.33
CA ALA A 11 0.55 2.52 8.48
C ALA A 11 1.78 3.21 9.07
N ILE A 12 1.75 4.54 9.17
CA ILE A 12 2.87 5.34 9.68
C ILE A 12 2.50 5.88 11.06
N HIS A 13 3.27 5.48 12.08
CA HIS A 13 3.17 6.03 13.42
C HIS A 13 4.27 7.06 13.63
N PHE A 14 4.00 8.32 13.27
CA PHE A 14 4.98 9.41 13.36
C PHE A 14 5.51 9.62 14.78
N ASN A 15 4.65 9.52 15.80
CA ASN A 15 5.04 9.72 17.20
C ASN A 15 6.10 8.73 17.71
N THR A 16 6.12 7.51 17.15
CA THR A 16 7.12 6.49 17.51
C THR A 16 8.15 6.26 16.40
N GLN A 17 8.07 7.04 15.32
CA GLN A 17 8.88 6.88 14.10
C GLN A 17 8.87 5.45 13.53
N LYS A 18 7.71 4.78 13.59
CA LYS A 18 7.54 3.41 13.08
C LYS A 18 6.72 3.39 11.79
N LEU A 19 7.19 2.61 10.82
CA LEU A 19 6.51 2.33 9.56
C LEU A 19 6.13 0.85 9.52
N PHE A 20 4.85 0.57 9.31
CA PHE A 20 4.33 -0.79 9.14
C PHE A 20 3.83 -0.96 7.72
N VAL A 21 4.50 -1.81 6.94
CA VAL A 21 4.03 -2.20 5.61
C VAL A 21 2.95 -3.26 5.77
N ARG A 22 1.74 -2.97 5.28
CA ARG A 22 0.59 -3.88 5.37
C ARG A 22 0.46 -4.74 4.12
N HIS A 23 0.47 -4.10 2.95
CA HIS A 23 0.29 -4.78 1.67
C HIS A 23 1.11 -4.13 0.56
N VAL A 24 1.60 -4.96 -0.36
CA VAL A 24 2.16 -4.53 -1.65
C VAL A 24 1.30 -5.17 -2.72
N LEU A 25 0.58 -4.34 -3.47
CA LEU A 25 -0.45 -4.76 -4.42
C LEU A 25 -0.06 -4.33 -5.81
N THR A 26 -0.47 -5.08 -6.82
CA THR A 26 -0.52 -4.57 -8.20
C THR A 26 -1.62 -3.53 -8.33
N HIS A 27 -1.59 -2.73 -9.40
CA HIS A 27 -2.66 -1.76 -9.67
C HIS A 27 -4.04 -2.41 -9.73
N LYS A 28 -4.16 -3.62 -10.31
CA LYS A 28 -5.43 -4.34 -10.41
C LYS A 28 -5.98 -4.75 -9.06
N GLU A 29 -5.12 -5.26 -8.18
CA GLU A 29 -5.50 -5.69 -6.82
C GLU A 29 -5.84 -4.50 -5.92
N TYR A 30 -5.16 -3.36 -6.11
CA TYR A 30 -5.52 -2.13 -5.41
C TYR A 30 -6.91 -1.62 -5.83
N ASP A 31 -7.22 -1.64 -7.12
CA ASP A 31 -8.49 -1.18 -7.68
C ASP A 31 -9.69 -2.03 -7.25
N GLN A 32 -9.47 -3.31 -6.93
CA GLN A 32 -10.50 -4.19 -6.36
C GLN A 32 -10.94 -3.75 -4.96
N GLY A 33 -10.13 -2.96 -4.25
CA GLY A 33 -10.51 -2.32 -2.98
C GLY A 33 -10.59 -3.27 -1.77
N ASP A 34 -10.27 -4.54 -1.92
CA ASP A 34 -10.36 -5.55 -0.86
C ASP A 34 -9.36 -5.33 0.30
N TRP A 35 -8.37 -4.46 0.12
CA TRP A 35 -7.36 -4.14 1.12
C TRP A 35 -7.84 -3.27 2.30
N ASN A 36 -9.06 -2.72 2.21
CA ASN A 36 -9.67 -1.85 3.23
C ASN A 36 -11.06 -2.34 3.68
N LYS A 37 -11.35 -3.64 3.54
CA LYS A 37 -12.57 -4.26 4.07
C LYS A 37 -12.47 -4.55 5.57
#